data_AF-A0A7J5UMT5-F1
#
_entry.id   AF-A0A7J5UMT5-F1
#
_cell.length_a   1.000
_cell.length_b   1.000
_cell.length_c   1.000
_cell.angle_alpha   90.00
_cell.angle_beta   90.00
_cell.angle_gamma   90.00
#
_symmetry.space_group_name_H-M   'P 1'
#
loop_
_entity.id
_entity.type
_entity.pdbx_description
1 polymer ?
#
loop_
_entity_poly.entity_id
_entity_poly.type
_entity_poly.pdbx_seq_one_letter_code
_entity_poly.pdbx_strand_id
1 'polypeptide(L)'
;MKRHHRPALVGALGATAALAMVVTMAPAQAATEDYDVLVVGKTTGFRHSSIDEATTAIMTLGEANGFTVDVWDPPSARSSGQPERTLETTPFTSAENLAKYETIVFVSTVDGTNSLNPALPTLLDASELAAFQGYIRAGGGYAGVHAATDTMHTVPWYGQLTGGGARFISHPAQQTAVQTVEDSTHPSTAHLDETWTRFDEWYNFTQSPRPVVRVLTNLEESTYNPGRNAMGEDHPLSWCHNFEGARSWYTAGGHTEASYTDPAFLEHLLGGIAWSAGAVSGGGDCVTWYEVNSLVTDLRDEGAISEKAATQISKQLEKAQALADAGESSEAADKLNAAAAQVRAHVSDKDAREALSGKVADLRTWQREIG
;
A
#
# COMPACT_ATOMS: atom_id res chain seq x y z
N MET A 1 25.95 -65.32 65.80
CA MET A 1 24.55 -64.90 66.01
C MET A 1 24.15 -63.97 64.87
N LYS A 2 23.16 -64.39 64.07
CA LYS A 2 22.69 -63.67 62.88
C LYS A 2 22.00 -62.36 63.29
N ARG A 3 22.46 -61.23 62.75
CA ARG A 3 21.70 -59.97 62.71
C ARG A 3 21.68 -59.45 61.28
N HIS A 4 20.50 -59.47 60.69
CA HIS A 4 20.18 -58.85 59.41
C HIS A 4 20.07 -57.33 59.59
N HIS A 5 20.84 -56.56 58.83
CA HIS A 5 20.54 -55.16 58.57
C HIS A 5 20.45 -54.94 57.06
N ARG A 6 19.26 -54.51 56.63
CA ARG A 6 18.94 -54.05 55.27
C ARG A 6 19.57 -52.67 55.04
N PRO A 7 20.17 -52.38 53.87
CA PRO A 7 20.55 -51.01 53.53
C PRO A 7 19.33 -50.24 53.01
N ALA A 8 19.18 -49.00 53.47
CA ALA A 8 18.19 -48.05 52.99
C ALA A 8 18.64 -47.46 51.64
N LEU A 9 17.76 -47.49 50.65
CA LEU A 9 17.91 -46.70 49.41
C LEU A 9 17.66 -45.23 49.73
N VAL A 10 18.69 -44.39 49.53
CA VAL A 10 18.54 -42.94 49.43
C VAL A 10 18.28 -42.62 47.96
N GLY A 11 17.07 -42.15 47.64
CA GLY A 11 16.72 -41.64 46.32
C GLY A 11 17.33 -40.27 46.09
N ALA A 12 18.18 -40.14 45.07
CA ALA A 12 18.66 -38.86 44.58
C ALA A 12 17.58 -38.21 43.71
N LEU A 13 16.98 -37.13 44.18
CA LEU A 13 16.20 -36.21 43.33
C LEU A 13 17.18 -35.39 42.49
N GLY A 14 17.29 -35.72 41.21
CA GLY A 14 17.96 -34.87 40.22
C GLY A 14 17.05 -33.70 39.85
N ALA A 15 17.42 -32.49 40.26
CA ALA A 15 16.82 -31.26 39.76
C ALA A 15 17.43 -30.96 38.38
N THR A 16 16.70 -31.27 37.30
CA THR A 16 17.03 -30.79 35.95
C THR A 16 16.62 -29.33 35.84
N ALA A 17 17.58 -28.42 35.93
CA ALA A 17 17.37 -27.01 35.60
C ALA A 17 17.22 -26.88 34.07
N ALA A 18 15.99 -26.65 33.60
CA ALA A 18 15.73 -26.26 32.22
C ALA A 18 16.15 -24.79 32.03
N LEU A 19 17.26 -24.57 31.33
CA LEU A 19 17.66 -23.24 30.87
C LEU A 19 16.69 -22.82 29.75
N ALA A 20 15.78 -21.90 30.04
CA ALA A 20 15.00 -21.22 29.01
C ALA A 20 15.94 -20.29 28.24
N MET A 21 16.29 -20.65 26.99
CA MET A 21 16.93 -19.71 26.07
C MET A 21 15.88 -18.69 25.63
N VAL A 22 15.97 -17.48 26.17
CA VAL A 22 15.26 -16.33 25.63
C VAL A 22 15.98 -15.93 24.35
N VAL A 23 15.42 -16.27 23.20
CA VAL A 23 15.85 -15.71 21.91
C VAL A 23 15.28 -14.29 21.85
N THR A 24 16.08 -13.30 22.19
CA THR A 24 15.75 -11.90 21.88
C THR A 24 15.89 -11.73 20.36
N MET A 25 14.77 -11.67 19.64
CA MET A 25 14.80 -11.13 18.27
C MET A 25 15.19 -9.66 18.38
N ALA A 26 16.39 -9.32 17.92
CA ALA A 26 16.75 -7.92 17.71
C ALA A 26 15.86 -7.36 16.59
N PRO A 27 15.40 -6.09 16.68
CA PRO A 27 14.69 -5.48 15.58
C PRO A 27 15.62 -5.45 14.36
N ALA A 28 15.07 -5.78 13.19
CA ALA A 28 15.77 -5.61 11.92
C ALA A 28 15.96 -4.09 11.71
N GLN A 29 17.13 -3.58 12.05
CA GLN A 29 17.50 -2.21 11.72
C GLN A 29 17.80 -2.19 10.21
N ALA A 30 16.84 -1.73 9.41
CA ALA A 30 17.10 -1.37 8.01
C ALA A 30 18.14 -0.24 7.98
N ALA A 31 19.11 -0.34 7.08
CA ALA A 31 20.16 0.65 6.94
C ALA A 31 19.59 1.95 6.36
N THR A 32 19.83 3.02 7.10
CA THR A 32 19.54 4.43 6.85
C THR A 32 20.40 4.96 5.70
N GLU A 33 19.85 5.03 4.49
CA GLU A 33 20.14 6.18 3.65
C GLU A 33 18.94 7.10 3.76
N ASP A 34 19.20 8.37 4.12
CA ASP A 34 18.15 9.38 4.12
C ASP A 34 17.56 9.44 2.70
N TYR A 35 16.24 9.34 2.58
CA TYR A 35 15.53 9.45 1.30
C TYR A 35 14.72 10.73 1.23
N ASP A 36 14.31 11.18 0.04
CA ASP A 36 13.59 12.43 -0.15
C ASP A 36 12.13 12.17 -0.54
N VAL A 37 11.23 12.94 0.06
CA VAL A 37 9.79 12.88 -0.18
C VAL A 37 9.30 14.21 -0.73
N LEU A 38 8.44 14.16 -1.74
CA LEU A 38 7.71 15.35 -2.20
C LEU A 38 6.26 15.30 -1.71
N VAL A 39 5.86 16.27 -0.90
CA VAL A 39 4.45 16.46 -0.52
C VAL A 39 3.79 17.41 -1.51
N VAL A 40 2.72 16.94 -2.16
CA VAL A 40 1.88 17.73 -3.07
C VAL A 40 0.57 18.07 -2.36
N GLY A 41 0.49 19.32 -1.87
CA GLY A 41 -0.71 19.89 -1.26
C GLY A 41 -1.48 20.82 -2.21
N LYS A 42 -0.96 21.05 -3.43
CA LYS A 42 -1.58 21.91 -4.45
C LYS A 42 -3.03 21.51 -4.67
N THR A 43 -3.93 22.50 -4.65
CA THR A 43 -5.33 22.33 -5.06
C THR A 43 -5.76 23.46 -6.00
N THR A 44 -6.57 23.09 -7.00
CA THR A 44 -7.26 24.01 -7.91
C THR A 44 -8.79 23.92 -7.76
N GLY A 45 -9.29 23.02 -6.92
CA GLY A 45 -10.68 22.87 -6.48
C GLY A 45 -10.88 23.19 -5.00
N PHE A 46 -11.60 22.33 -4.26
CA PHE A 46 -11.79 22.48 -2.82
C PHE A 46 -10.46 22.30 -2.08
N ARG A 47 -10.21 23.12 -1.05
CA ARG A 47 -9.04 22.98 -0.18
C ARG A 47 -9.49 22.41 1.16
N HIS A 48 -9.01 21.22 1.48
CA HIS A 48 -9.17 20.62 2.80
C HIS A 48 -8.32 21.42 3.80
N SER A 49 -8.87 21.70 5.00
CA SER A 49 -8.11 22.43 6.01
C SER A 49 -6.91 21.62 6.51
N SER A 50 -7.03 20.29 6.50
CA SER A 50 -6.03 19.36 7.01
C SER A 50 -4.72 19.23 6.22
N ILE A 51 -4.59 19.91 5.07
CA ILE A 51 -3.40 19.81 4.20
C ILE A 51 -2.15 20.38 4.92
N ASP A 52 -2.31 21.45 5.68
CA ASP A 52 -1.19 22.11 6.38
C ASP A 52 -0.70 21.26 7.56
N GLU A 53 -1.63 20.61 8.27
CA GLU A 53 -1.40 19.66 9.37
C GLU A 53 -0.72 18.41 8.85
N ALA A 54 -1.20 17.87 7.73
CA ALA A 54 -0.58 16.74 7.04
C ALA A 54 0.85 17.02 6.62
N THR A 55 1.08 18.18 5.99
CA THR A 55 2.43 18.61 5.59
C THR A 55 3.35 18.68 6.81
N THR A 56 2.89 19.29 7.90
CA THR A 56 3.65 19.41 9.14
C THR A 56 3.94 18.05 9.78
N ALA A 57 2.96 17.15 9.79
CA ALA A 57 3.12 15.80 10.33
C ALA A 57 4.11 14.98 9.50
N ILE A 58 4.05 15.03 8.16
CA ILE A 58 4.99 14.31 7.28
C ILE A 58 6.41 14.83 7.45
N MET A 59 6.61 16.16 7.57
CA MET A 59 7.92 16.74 7.89
C MET A 59 8.46 16.23 9.23
N THR A 60 7.60 16.21 10.26
CA THR A 60 7.97 15.72 11.60
C THR A 60 8.33 14.23 11.57
N LEU A 61 7.58 13.42 10.82
CA LEU A 61 7.88 12.02 10.59
C LEU A 61 9.22 11.86 9.87
N GLY A 62 9.51 12.72 8.88
CA GLY A 62 10.79 12.72 8.16
C GLY A 62 11.98 12.98 9.07
N GLU A 63 11.91 14.04 9.89
CA GLU A 63 12.93 14.36 10.89
C GLU A 63 13.19 13.20 11.86
N ALA A 64 12.13 12.44 12.21
CA ALA A 64 12.23 11.33 13.16
C ALA A 64 12.68 9.99 12.53
N ASN A 65 12.49 9.81 11.21
CA ASN A 65 12.64 8.50 10.55
C ASN A 65 13.63 8.50 9.37
N GLY A 66 14.39 9.58 9.18
CA GLY A 66 15.47 9.61 8.18
C GLY A 66 14.95 9.81 6.76
N PHE A 67 14.07 10.79 6.55
CA PHE A 67 13.76 11.28 5.21
C PHE A 67 13.53 12.79 5.21
N THR A 68 13.87 13.46 4.10
CA THR A 68 13.60 14.89 3.93
C THR A 68 12.31 15.12 3.18
N VAL A 69 11.76 16.33 3.27
CA VAL A 69 10.46 16.68 2.67
C VAL A 69 10.57 18.01 1.92
N ASP A 70 10.39 17.96 0.60
CA ASP A 70 10.07 19.12 -0.20
C ASP A 70 8.55 19.27 -0.32
N VAL A 71 8.05 20.50 -0.44
CA VAL A 71 6.60 20.78 -0.53
C VAL A 71 6.28 21.46 -1.85
N TRP A 72 5.24 20.98 -2.54
CA TRP A 72 4.62 21.65 -3.68
C TRP A 72 3.16 21.97 -3.37
N ASP A 73 2.94 23.18 -2.87
CA ASP A 73 1.62 23.72 -2.53
C ASP A 73 1.59 25.24 -2.77
N PRO A 74 1.73 25.69 -4.03
CA PRO A 74 1.72 27.10 -4.36
C PRO A 74 0.34 27.73 -4.14
N PRO A 75 0.27 29.01 -3.71
CA PRO A 75 -0.99 29.75 -3.67
C PRO A 75 -1.66 29.79 -5.05
N SER A 76 -2.98 29.71 -5.08
CA SER A 76 -3.80 29.79 -6.29
C SER A 76 -5.02 30.68 -6.05
N ALA A 77 -5.84 30.89 -7.09
CA ALA A 77 -7.09 31.64 -6.93
C ALA A 77 -8.09 30.96 -5.98
N ARG A 78 -7.91 29.66 -5.69
CA ARG A 78 -8.83 28.87 -4.84
C ARG A 78 -8.17 28.25 -3.61
N SER A 79 -6.85 28.42 -3.46
CA SER A 79 -6.07 27.84 -2.39
C SER A 79 -5.11 28.88 -1.83
N SER A 80 -5.01 29.00 -0.51
CA SER A 80 -3.96 29.80 0.13
C SER A 80 -2.57 29.24 -0.16
N GLY A 81 -2.47 27.94 -0.44
CA GLY A 81 -1.21 27.20 -0.49
C GLY A 81 -0.42 27.33 0.81
N GLN A 82 0.86 26.98 0.74
CA GLN A 82 1.85 27.15 1.80
C GLN A 82 3.05 27.95 1.26
N PRO A 83 2.92 29.27 1.03
CA PRO A 83 3.92 30.09 0.33
C PRO A 83 5.30 30.13 1.00
N GLU A 84 5.36 29.86 2.31
CA GLU A 84 6.60 29.85 3.08
C GLU A 84 7.35 28.51 3.00
N ARG A 85 6.69 27.45 2.52
CA ARG A 85 7.21 26.08 2.46
C ARG A 85 7.34 25.55 1.04
N THR A 86 6.47 26.01 0.14
CA THR A 86 6.40 25.51 -1.23
C THR A 86 7.69 25.83 -2.01
N LEU A 87 8.10 24.90 -2.87
CA LEU A 87 9.13 25.13 -3.87
C LEU A 87 8.77 26.35 -4.75
N GLU A 88 9.78 27.08 -5.20
CA GLU A 88 9.62 28.29 -6.01
C GLU A 88 9.02 28.00 -7.40
N THR A 89 9.37 26.86 -7.97
CA THR A 89 8.88 26.40 -9.28
C THR A 89 8.35 24.97 -9.19
N THR A 90 7.46 24.61 -10.11
CA THR A 90 6.89 23.25 -10.16
C THR A 90 8.00 22.19 -10.22
N PRO A 91 7.95 21.14 -9.37
CA PRO A 91 8.90 20.03 -9.46
C PRO A 91 8.59 19.12 -10.66
N PHE A 92 7.38 19.20 -11.23
CA PHE A 92 6.90 18.37 -12.35
C PHE A 92 7.41 18.85 -13.72
N THR A 93 8.72 19.07 -13.83
CA THR A 93 9.36 19.55 -15.06
C THR A 93 9.88 18.42 -15.94
N SER A 94 10.36 17.32 -15.34
CA SER A 94 10.74 16.09 -16.03
C SER A 94 10.76 14.91 -15.06
N ALA A 95 10.79 13.68 -15.57
CA ALA A 95 10.92 12.49 -14.73
C ALA A 95 12.26 12.48 -13.98
N GLU A 96 13.34 12.94 -14.62
CA GLU A 96 14.68 13.01 -14.02
C GLU A 96 14.74 13.98 -12.84
N ASN A 97 14.00 15.10 -12.91
CA ASN A 97 13.93 16.04 -11.79
C ASN A 97 13.09 15.49 -10.62
N LEU A 98 12.12 14.62 -10.91
CA LEU A 98 11.34 13.91 -9.89
C LEU A 98 12.08 12.70 -9.31
N ALA A 99 13.04 12.12 -10.04
CA ALA A 99 13.75 10.90 -9.66
C ALA A 99 14.62 11.04 -8.40
N LYS A 100 14.79 12.26 -7.88
CA LYS A 100 15.42 12.49 -6.57
C LYS A 100 14.50 12.12 -5.40
N TYR A 101 13.18 12.00 -5.62
CA TYR A 101 12.24 11.62 -4.57
C TYR A 101 11.95 10.13 -4.67
N GLU A 102 12.06 9.41 -3.57
CA GLU A 102 11.70 8.00 -3.49
C GLU A 102 10.18 7.80 -3.48
N THR A 103 9.43 8.77 -2.93
CA THR A 103 7.96 8.78 -3.03
C THR A 103 7.40 10.19 -3.13
N ILE A 104 6.31 10.34 -3.89
CA ILE A 104 5.53 11.57 -3.97
C ILE A 104 4.17 11.35 -3.29
N VAL A 105 3.87 12.18 -2.30
CA VAL A 105 2.65 12.10 -1.49
C VAL A 105 1.65 13.15 -1.96
N PHE A 106 0.52 12.73 -2.53
CA PHE A 106 -0.60 13.60 -2.87
C PHE A 106 -1.52 13.68 -1.66
N VAL A 107 -1.55 14.84 -1.00
CA VAL A 107 -2.31 15.05 0.24
C VAL A 107 -3.57 15.84 -0.05
N SER A 108 -4.71 15.16 -0.03
CA SER A 108 -6.03 15.77 -0.17
C SER A 108 -6.15 16.72 -1.37
N THR A 109 -5.47 16.39 -2.47
CA THR A 109 -5.50 17.19 -3.68
C THR A 109 -6.91 17.22 -4.26
N VAL A 110 -7.32 18.32 -4.89
CA VAL A 110 -8.60 18.42 -5.63
C VAL A 110 -8.42 19.42 -6.77
N ASP A 111 -8.97 19.11 -7.94
CA ASP A 111 -8.93 19.99 -9.12
C ASP A 111 -10.30 20.34 -9.73
N GLY A 112 -11.40 19.85 -9.14
CA GLY A 112 -12.76 20.15 -9.59
C GLY A 112 -13.15 19.48 -10.91
N THR A 113 -12.39 18.46 -11.35
CA THR A 113 -12.68 17.70 -12.58
C THR A 113 -13.76 16.62 -12.40
N ASN A 114 -14.33 16.47 -11.20
CA ASN A 114 -15.36 15.46 -10.87
C ASN A 114 -16.63 15.52 -11.73
N SER A 115 -16.93 16.66 -12.36
CA SER A 115 -17.99 16.79 -13.38
C SER A 115 -17.70 16.02 -14.69
N LEU A 116 -16.50 15.46 -14.84
CA LEU A 116 -16.00 14.81 -16.05
C LEU A 116 -15.97 15.70 -17.29
N ASN A 117 -16.03 17.02 -17.11
CA ASN A 117 -15.91 17.96 -18.22
C ASN A 117 -14.43 18.06 -18.65
N PRO A 118 -14.07 17.58 -19.87
CA PRO A 118 -12.67 17.60 -20.33
C PRO A 118 -12.14 19.01 -20.62
N ALA A 119 -13.00 20.04 -20.60
CA ALA A 119 -12.58 21.43 -20.75
C ALA A 119 -12.06 22.05 -19.44
N LEU A 120 -12.25 21.40 -18.29
CA LEU A 120 -11.69 21.86 -17.02
C LEU A 120 -10.21 21.47 -16.93
N PRO A 121 -9.33 22.38 -16.50
CA PRO A 121 -7.92 22.05 -16.30
C PRO A 121 -7.78 21.06 -15.13
N THR A 122 -6.89 20.09 -15.32
CA THR A 122 -6.47 19.13 -14.30
C THR A 122 -5.45 19.74 -13.33
N LEU A 123 -5.19 19.06 -12.21
CA LEU A 123 -4.20 19.50 -11.22
C LEU A 123 -2.81 19.69 -11.83
N LEU A 124 -2.40 18.72 -12.66
CA LEU A 124 -1.18 18.75 -13.45
C LEU A 124 -1.56 19.06 -14.89
N ASP A 125 -0.84 19.97 -15.54
CA ASP A 125 -1.00 20.16 -16.99
C ASP A 125 -0.42 18.96 -17.78
N ALA A 126 -0.55 18.98 -19.11
CA ALA A 126 -0.11 17.86 -19.94
C ALA A 126 1.40 17.55 -19.84
N SER A 127 2.23 18.57 -19.65
CA SER A 127 3.68 18.40 -19.49
C SER A 127 4.06 17.91 -18.10
N GLU A 128 3.41 18.46 -17.07
CA GLU A 128 3.57 18.03 -15.68
C GLU A 128 3.10 16.58 -15.49
N LEU A 129 1.96 16.21 -16.09
CA LEU A 129 1.45 14.85 -16.10
C LEU A 129 2.41 13.89 -16.81
N ALA A 130 3.00 14.30 -17.94
CA ALA A 130 3.98 13.46 -18.64
C ALA A 130 5.25 13.22 -17.80
N ALA A 131 5.73 14.25 -17.09
CA ALA A 131 6.83 14.12 -16.13
C ALA A 131 6.49 13.13 -15.01
N PHE A 132 5.30 13.27 -14.42
CA PHE A 132 4.82 12.37 -13.36
C PHE A 132 4.65 10.93 -13.84
N GLN A 133 4.10 10.72 -15.04
CA GLN A 133 4.00 9.39 -15.64
C GLN A 133 5.38 8.75 -15.88
N GLY A 134 6.36 9.54 -16.34
CA GLY A 134 7.74 9.07 -16.50
C GLY A 134 8.38 8.67 -15.19
N TYR A 135 8.14 9.45 -14.12
CA TYR A 135 8.58 9.13 -12.76
C TYR A 135 8.01 7.80 -12.25
N ILE A 136 6.69 7.60 -12.38
CA ILE A 136 6.03 6.33 -12.02
C ILE A 136 6.61 5.15 -12.81
N ARG A 137 6.79 5.31 -14.14
CA ARG A 137 7.37 4.28 -15.01
C ARG A 137 8.83 3.95 -14.71
N ALA A 138 9.55 4.89 -14.10
CA ALA A 138 10.91 4.69 -13.65
C ALA A 138 11.01 4.01 -12.27
N GLY A 139 9.88 3.70 -11.63
CA GLY A 139 9.81 3.03 -10.34
C GLY A 139 9.66 3.96 -9.14
N GLY A 140 9.43 5.25 -9.36
CA GLY A 140 9.20 6.21 -8.28
C GLY A 140 7.91 5.94 -7.52
N GLY A 141 7.95 5.98 -6.19
CA GLY A 141 6.81 5.69 -5.32
C GLY A 141 5.69 6.72 -5.38
N TYR A 142 4.48 6.28 -5.06
CA TYR A 142 3.31 7.13 -4.91
C TYR A 142 2.56 6.82 -3.61
N ALA A 143 2.18 7.88 -2.90
CA ALA A 143 1.24 7.80 -1.79
C ALA A 143 0.08 8.79 -2.01
N GLY A 144 -1.16 8.32 -1.91
CA GLY A 144 -2.35 9.17 -1.96
C GLY A 144 -3.06 9.21 -0.60
N VAL A 145 -3.43 10.41 -0.15
CA VAL A 145 -4.16 10.60 1.11
C VAL A 145 -5.48 11.31 0.84
N HIS A 146 -6.56 10.76 1.40
CA HIS A 146 -7.92 11.29 1.39
C HIS A 146 -8.38 11.71 -0.01
N ALA A 147 -8.50 13.01 -0.27
CA ALA A 147 -9.00 13.55 -1.53
C ALA A 147 -8.09 13.33 -2.75
N ALA A 148 -6.94 12.67 -2.59
CA ALA A 148 -6.14 12.21 -3.73
C ALA A 148 -6.96 11.42 -4.77
N THR A 149 -8.07 10.78 -4.39
CA THR A 149 -9.02 10.12 -5.33
C THR A 149 -10.14 11.03 -5.88
N ASP A 150 -10.26 12.28 -5.43
CA ASP A 150 -11.10 13.37 -5.97
C ASP A 150 -10.29 14.33 -6.89
N THR A 151 -9.26 13.79 -7.54
CA THR A 151 -8.32 14.54 -8.39
C THR A 151 -8.22 13.93 -9.78
N MET A 152 -8.08 14.77 -10.80
CA MET A 152 -7.81 14.36 -12.19
C MET A 152 -8.78 13.31 -12.73
N HIS A 153 -10.08 13.47 -12.47
CA HIS A 153 -11.14 12.53 -12.90
C HIS A 153 -11.19 12.31 -14.41
N THR A 154 -10.71 13.27 -15.19
CA THR A 154 -10.63 13.22 -16.67
C THR A 154 -9.35 12.54 -17.17
N VAL A 155 -8.48 12.07 -16.28
CA VAL A 155 -7.23 11.35 -16.59
C VAL A 155 -7.36 9.90 -16.11
N PRO A 156 -7.83 8.97 -16.95
CA PRO A 156 -8.02 7.56 -16.55
C PRO A 156 -6.77 6.91 -15.97
N TRP A 157 -5.58 7.26 -16.49
CA TRP A 157 -4.29 6.76 -15.99
C TRP A 157 -4.08 7.08 -14.50
N TYR A 158 -4.47 8.27 -14.03
CA TYR A 158 -4.34 8.63 -12.61
C TYR A 158 -5.32 7.83 -11.73
N GLY A 159 -6.53 7.57 -12.22
CA GLY A 159 -7.46 6.66 -11.54
C GLY A 159 -6.88 5.24 -11.40
N GLN A 160 -6.16 4.75 -12.42
CA GLN A 160 -5.48 3.46 -12.35
C GLN A 160 -4.36 3.46 -11.30
N LEU A 161 -3.50 4.48 -11.30
CA LEU A 161 -2.44 4.67 -10.30
C LEU A 161 -2.99 4.70 -8.86
N THR A 162 -4.05 5.47 -8.63
CA THR A 162 -4.56 5.67 -7.26
C THR A 162 -5.29 4.47 -6.70
N GLY A 163 -5.95 3.66 -7.53
CA GLY A 163 -6.78 2.56 -7.03
C GLY A 163 -7.48 1.74 -8.11
N GLY A 164 -6.82 1.48 -9.25
CA GLY A 164 -7.39 0.60 -10.29
C GLY A 164 -8.64 1.16 -10.99
N GLY A 165 -8.80 2.48 -10.96
CA GLY A 165 -9.94 3.21 -11.51
C GLY A 165 -11.01 3.61 -10.48
N ALA A 166 -10.88 3.20 -9.22
CA ALA A 166 -11.73 3.70 -8.14
C ALA A 166 -11.48 5.20 -7.92
N ARG A 167 -12.54 6.00 -8.00
CA ARG A 167 -12.50 7.46 -7.80
C ARG A 167 -13.57 7.87 -6.82
N PHE A 168 -13.35 8.97 -6.12
CA PHE A 168 -14.34 9.57 -5.25
C PHE A 168 -15.66 9.85 -6.00
N ILE A 169 -16.80 9.60 -5.36
CA ILE A 169 -18.12 9.98 -5.88
C ILE A 169 -19.00 10.71 -4.86
N SER A 170 -18.88 10.39 -3.58
CA SER A 170 -19.63 11.04 -2.49
C SER A 170 -19.03 10.70 -1.13
N HIS A 171 -19.50 11.39 -0.10
CA HIS A 171 -19.30 11.04 1.30
C HIS A 171 -20.55 11.48 2.10
N PRO A 172 -20.87 10.84 3.25
CA PRO A 172 -21.84 11.36 4.20
C PRO A 172 -21.20 12.46 5.07
N ALA A 173 -21.94 12.95 6.08
CA ALA A 173 -21.33 13.79 7.11
C ALA A 173 -20.23 13.03 7.85
N GLN A 174 -19.21 13.76 8.31
CA GLN A 174 -18.16 13.24 9.19
C GLN A 174 -18.78 12.54 10.40
N GLN A 175 -18.31 11.33 10.71
CA GLN A 175 -18.86 10.51 11.78
C GLN A 175 -17.87 9.42 12.18
N THR A 176 -18.11 8.81 13.34
CA THR A 176 -17.31 7.67 13.78
C THR A 176 -17.72 6.41 13.01
N ALA A 177 -16.75 5.64 12.54
CA ALA A 177 -16.95 4.34 11.92
C ALA A 177 -15.83 3.37 12.32
N VAL A 178 -16.10 2.08 12.14
CA VAL A 178 -15.13 1.00 12.35
C VAL A 178 -14.55 0.58 11.01
N GLN A 179 -13.23 0.42 10.94
CA GLN A 179 -12.55 -0.27 9.85
C GLN A 179 -12.09 -1.65 10.32
N THR A 180 -12.20 -2.66 9.47
CA THR A 180 -11.52 -3.95 9.65
C THR A 180 -10.17 -3.89 8.96
N VAL A 181 -9.12 -4.39 9.63
CA VAL A 181 -7.79 -4.57 9.04
C VAL A 181 -7.76 -5.92 8.35
N GLU A 182 -7.75 -5.91 7.01
CA GLU A 182 -7.76 -7.15 6.21
C GLU A 182 -6.36 -7.72 5.99
N ASP A 183 -5.34 -6.84 6.00
CA ASP A 183 -3.95 -7.22 5.86
C ASP A 183 -3.12 -6.53 6.95
N SER A 184 -2.76 -7.27 7.99
CA SER A 184 -1.92 -6.81 9.09
C SER A 184 -0.42 -7.04 8.85
N THR A 185 -0.04 -7.41 7.63
CA THR A 185 1.36 -7.73 7.28
C THR A 185 2.03 -6.57 6.55
N HIS A 186 1.25 -5.61 6.06
CA HIS A 186 1.75 -4.37 5.47
C HIS A 186 2.24 -3.39 6.55
N PRO A 187 3.36 -2.67 6.35
CA PRO A 187 3.92 -1.77 7.36
C PRO A 187 2.97 -0.66 7.83
N SER A 188 2.01 -0.24 7.01
CA SER A 188 1.02 0.77 7.39
C SER A 188 -0.10 0.24 8.29
N THR A 189 -0.23 -1.07 8.48
CA THR A 189 -1.35 -1.69 9.21
C THR A 189 -0.90 -2.71 10.24
N ALA A 190 0.37 -3.08 10.26
CA ALA A 190 0.92 -4.09 11.18
C ALA A 190 0.82 -3.73 12.67
N HIS A 191 0.73 -2.44 13.00
CA HIS A 191 0.57 -1.95 14.36
C HIS A 191 -0.90 -1.82 14.80
N LEU A 192 -1.85 -1.93 13.86
CA LEU A 192 -3.27 -1.79 14.15
C LEU A 192 -3.84 -3.08 14.72
N ASP A 193 -4.83 -2.93 15.60
CA ASP A 193 -5.70 -4.04 15.99
C ASP A 193 -6.54 -4.50 14.79
N GLU A 194 -7.16 -5.69 14.89
CA GLU A 194 -8.07 -6.24 13.86
C GLU A 194 -9.18 -5.24 13.46
N THR A 195 -9.58 -4.37 14.38
CA THR A 195 -10.51 -3.27 14.09
C THR A 195 -9.92 -1.93 14.51
N TRP A 196 -10.19 -0.90 13.71
CA TRP A 196 -9.71 0.45 13.92
C TRP A 196 -10.87 1.45 13.84
N THR A 197 -11.28 1.97 15.00
CA THR A 197 -12.40 2.92 15.11
C THR A 197 -11.90 4.35 15.08
N ARG A 198 -12.44 5.18 14.19
CA ARG A 198 -12.03 6.58 14.04
C ARG A 198 -13.21 7.49 13.71
N PHE A 199 -13.02 8.79 13.91
CA PHE A 199 -13.88 9.85 13.38
C PHE A 199 -13.21 10.51 12.18
N ASP A 200 -13.85 10.46 11.01
CA ASP A 200 -13.31 11.02 9.77
C ASP A 200 -14.46 11.30 8.76
N GLU A 201 -14.12 11.76 7.56
CA GLU A 201 -15.01 11.81 6.40
C GLU A 201 -14.81 10.58 5.50
N TRP A 202 -15.84 9.73 5.40
CA TRP A 202 -15.72 8.43 4.73
C TRP A 202 -16.14 8.49 3.26
N TYR A 203 -15.20 8.20 2.36
CA TYR A 203 -15.43 8.28 0.92
C TYR A 203 -16.12 7.05 0.37
N ASN A 204 -17.14 7.28 -0.46
CA ASN A 204 -17.68 6.28 -1.37
C ASN A 204 -16.98 6.41 -2.73
N PHE A 205 -16.75 5.28 -3.39
CA PHE A 205 -16.05 5.21 -4.67
C PHE A 205 -16.96 4.82 -5.82
N THR A 206 -16.57 5.16 -7.05
CA THR A 206 -17.28 4.78 -8.28
C THR A 206 -17.32 3.26 -8.50
N GLN A 207 -16.36 2.52 -7.93
CA GLN A 207 -16.23 1.06 -8.00
C GLN A 207 -15.33 0.58 -6.85
N SER A 208 -15.42 -0.70 -6.49
CA SER A 208 -14.44 -1.33 -5.59
C SER A 208 -13.08 -1.49 -6.29
N PRO A 209 -11.97 -1.11 -5.64
CA PRO A 209 -10.62 -1.31 -6.18
C PRO A 209 -10.11 -2.75 -6.01
N ARG A 210 -10.74 -3.55 -5.12
CA ARG A 210 -10.31 -4.90 -4.71
C ARG A 210 -9.90 -5.83 -5.85
N PRO A 211 -10.55 -5.85 -7.04
CA PRO A 211 -10.15 -6.77 -8.11
C PRO A 211 -8.70 -6.62 -8.60
N VAL A 212 -8.07 -5.47 -8.40
CA VAL A 212 -6.74 -5.17 -8.94
C VAL A 212 -5.75 -4.63 -7.90
N VAL A 213 -6.18 -4.41 -6.66
CA VAL A 213 -5.33 -3.89 -5.56
C VAL A 213 -5.28 -4.85 -4.37
N ARG A 214 -4.29 -4.69 -3.50
CA ARG A 214 -4.25 -5.28 -2.16
C ARG A 214 -5.01 -4.36 -1.21
N VAL A 215 -6.18 -4.78 -0.74
CA VAL A 215 -6.93 -4.06 0.30
C VAL A 215 -6.22 -4.23 1.64
N LEU A 216 -6.04 -3.14 2.37
CA LEU A 216 -5.39 -3.10 3.69
C LEU A 216 -6.42 -2.88 4.80
N THR A 217 -7.37 -1.96 4.58
CA THR A 217 -8.52 -1.75 5.47
C THR A 217 -9.83 -1.66 4.70
N ASN A 218 -10.89 -2.17 5.31
CA ASN A 218 -12.27 -2.14 4.80
C ASN A 218 -13.18 -1.45 5.82
N LEU A 219 -14.08 -0.59 5.38
CA LEU A 219 -14.96 0.18 6.24
C LEU A 219 -16.27 -0.55 6.49
N GLU A 220 -16.64 -0.66 7.76
CA GLU A 220 -17.83 -1.38 8.17
C GLU A 220 -19.06 -0.47 8.11
N GLU A 221 -19.78 -0.49 6.97
CA GLU A 221 -20.99 0.33 6.75
C GLU A 221 -22.11 0.07 7.76
N SER A 222 -22.09 -1.06 8.47
CA SER A 222 -23.02 -1.34 9.57
C SER A 222 -22.82 -0.44 10.81
N THR A 223 -21.68 0.26 10.90
CA THR A 223 -21.29 1.06 12.09
C THR A 223 -21.57 2.55 11.94
N TYR A 224 -21.99 3.01 10.76
CA TYR A 224 -22.23 4.42 10.46
C TYR A 224 -23.33 4.58 9.39
N ASN A 225 -23.70 5.81 9.04
CA ASN A 225 -24.61 6.07 7.91
C ASN A 225 -23.79 6.43 6.65
N PRO A 226 -23.68 5.53 5.65
CA PRO A 226 -22.87 5.75 4.43
C PRO A 226 -23.48 6.77 3.47
N GLY A 227 -24.74 7.15 3.66
CA GLY A 227 -25.43 8.10 2.80
C GLY A 227 -25.71 7.54 1.40
N ARG A 228 -25.50 8.36 0.36
CA ARG A 228 -25.72 7.94 -1.03
C ARG A 228 -24.46 7.27 -1.57
N ASN A 229 -24.64 6.31 -2.48
CA ASN A 229 -23.54 5.55 -3.09
C ASN A 229 -22.78 4.66 -2.10
N ALA A 230 -23.47 4.23 -1.03
CA ALA A 230 -23.01 3.15 -0.16
C ALA A 230 -22.49 1.96 -0.99
N MET A 231 -21.34 1.43 -0.60
CA MET A 231 -20.64 0.34 -1.27
C MET A 231 -21.04 -1.04 -0.72
N GLY A 232 -21.63 -1.07 0.48
CA GLY A 232 -22.07 -2.31 1.15
C GLY A 232 -20.94 -2.98 1.94
N GLU A 233 -20.92 -4.31 1.93
CA GLU A 233 -19.95 -5.12 2.69
C GLU A 233 -18.51 -4.91 2.20
N ASP A 234 -18.33 -4.69 0.90
CA ASP A 234 -17.02 -4.41 0.29
C ASP A 234 -16.83 -2.90 0.10
N HIS A 235 -16.23 -2.27 1.11
CA HIS A 235 -15.90 -0.84 1.12
C HIS A 235 -14.41 -0.65 1.48
N PRO A 236 -13.46 -0.90 0.56
CA PRO A 236 -12.05 -0.68 0.83
C PRO A 236 -11.74 0.80 1.08
N LEU A 237 -11.01 1.12 2.15
CA LEU A 237 -10.63 2.49 2.53
C LEU A 237 -9.13 2.74 2.44
N SER A 238 -8.30 1.70 2.55
CA SER A 238 -6.88 1.80 2.23
C SER A 238 -6.41 0.58 1.46
N TRP A 239 -5.44 0.79 0.57
CA TRP A 239 -4.93 -0.25 -0.30
C TRP A 239 -3.54 0.09 -0.84
N CYS A 240 -2.90 -0.93 -1.41
CA CYS A 240 -1.64 -0.79 -2.14
C CYS A 240 -1.62 -1.66 -3.40
N HIS A 241 -0.79 -1.32 -4.38
CA HIS A 241 -0.49 -2.17 -5.52
C HIS A 241 0.83 -1.75 -6.19
N ASN A 242 1.32 -2.57 -7.12
CA ASN A 242 2.34 -2.15 -8.07
C ASN A 242 1.67 -1.67 -9.38
N PHE A 243 2.03 -0.47 -9.85
CA PHE A 243 1.46 0.11 -11.07
C PHE A 243 2.53 0.75 -11.94
N GLU A 244 2.67 0.25 -13.17
CA GLU A 244 3.70 0.66 -14.15
C GLU A 244 5.13 0.72 -13.56
N GLY A 245 5.44 -0.11 -12.56
CA GLY A 245 6.77 -0.16 -11.91
C GLY A 245 6.85 0.57 -10.56
N ALA A 246 5.87 1.43 -10.23
CA ALA A 246 5.81 2.11 -8.95
C ALA A 246 5.10 1.27 -7.88
N ARG A 247 5.52 1.45 -6.62
CA ARG A 247 4.73 1.11 -5.44
C ARG A 247 3.72 2.23 -5.17
N SER A 248 2.44 1.92 -5.30
CA SER A 248 1.34 2.84 -5.05
C SER A 248 0.63 2.45 -3.76
N TRP A 249 0.52 3.39 -2.82
CA TRP A 249 -0.22 3.24 -1.57
C TRP A 249 -1.28 4.33 -1.47
N TYR A 250 -2.44 4.00 -0.94
CA TYR A 250 -3.53 4.96 -0.73
C TYR A 250 -4.26 4.71 0.57
N THR A 251 -4.64 5.80 1.23
CA THR A 251 -5.61 5.81 2.34
C THR A 251 -6.65 6.90 2.13
N ALA A 252 -7.92 6.57 2.33
CA ALA A 252 -9.02 7.51 2.24
C ALA A 252 -9.25 8.30 3.53
N GLY A 253 -8.62 7.91 4.65
CA GLY A 253 -8.64 8.71 5.87
C GLY A 253 -7.76 9.97 5.76
N GLY A 254 -7.92 10.91 6.69
CA GLY A 254 -7.11 12.13 6.75
C GLY A 254 -7.85 13.42 6.39
N HIS A 255 -9.19 13.43 6.40
CA HIS A 255 -9.97 14.65 6.24
C HIS A 255 -9.76 15.61 7.41
N THR A 256 -9.76 15.06 8.62
CA THR A 256 -9.76 15.84 9.85
C THR A 256 -8.34 16.24 10.23
N GLU A 257 -8.16 17.48 10.69
CA GLU A 257 -6.90 17.98 11.25
C GLU A 257 -6.39 17.07 12.40
N ALA A 258 -7.32 16.56 13.22
CA ALA A 258 -7.03 15.66 14.33
C ALA A 258 -6.33 14.36 13.89
N SER A 259 -6.55 13.89 12.65
CA SER A 259 -5.87 12.71 12.10
C SER A 259 -4.35 12.84 12.19
N TYR A 260 -3.82 14.04 11.96
CA TYR A 260 -2.38 14.30 11.93
C TYR A 260 -1.77 14.54 13.33
N THR A 261 -2.52 14.21 14.37
CA THR A 261 -2.05 14.12 15.76
C THR A 261 -2.41 12.77 16.42
N ASP A 262 -3.17 11.92 15.75
CA ASP A 262 -3.52 10.58 16.19
C ASP A 262 -2.32 9.64 15.94
N PRO A 263 -1.71 9.04 17.00
CA PRO A 263 -0.55 8.18 16.85
C PRO A 263 -0.78 7.01 15.90
N ALA A 264 -1.96 6.38 15.92
CA ALA A 264 -2.26 5.24 15.06
C ALA A 264 -2.33 5.64 13.58
N PHE A 265 -2.89 6.82 13.28
CA PHE A 265 -2.94 7.35 11.92
C PHE A 265 -1.57 7.83 11.44
N LEU A 266 -0.76 8.43 12.31
CA LEU A 266 0.61 8.83 11.98
C LEU A 266 1.50 7.64 11.65
N GLU A 267 1.38 6.54 12.39
CA GLU A 267 2.10 5.29 12.10
C GLU A 267 1.58 4.62 10.82
N HIS A 268 0.27 4.67 10.54
CA HIS A 268 -0.30 4.25 9.26
C HIS A 268 0.27 5.05 8.08
N LEU A 269 0.33 6.37 8.21
CA LEU A 269 0.89 7.27 7.20
C LEU A 269 2.40 7.02 6.99
N LEU A 270 3.17 6.89 8.07
CA LEU A 270 4.60 6.57 8.01
C LEU A 270 4.84 5.24 7.29
N GLY A 271 4.12 4.18 7.65
CA GLY A 271 4.26 2.87 7.02
C GLY A 271 3.94 2.89 5.52
N GLY A 272 2.92 3.67 5.11
CA GLY A 272 2.57 3.84 3.70
C GLY A 272 3.62 4.61 2.90
N ILE A 273 4.12 5.71 3.45
CA ILE A 273 5.18 6.53 2.84
C ILE A 273 6.48 5.72 2.73
N ALA A 274 6.92 5.09 3.81
CA ALA A 274 8.16 4.30 3.82
C ALA A 274 8.08 3.09 2.88
N TRP A 275 6.92 2.42 2.79
CA TRP A 275 6.74 1.28 1.89
C TRP A 275 6.74 1.72 0.42
N SER A 276 6.00 2.79 0.08
CA SER A 276 5.97 3.32 -1.29
C SER A 276 7.33 3.87 -1.73
N ALA A 277 8.13 4.39 -0.80
CA ALA A 277 9.51 4.83 -1.02
C ALA A 277 10.52 3.67 -1.20
N GLY A 278 10.13 2.42 -0.93
CA GLY A 278 11.07 1.30 -0.96
C GLY A 278 11.97 1.18 0.28
N ALA A 279 11.80 2.06 1.29
CA ALA A 279 12.59 2.07 2.51
C ALA A 279 12.26 0.88 3.45
N VAL A 280 11.05 0.34 3.34
CA VAL A 280 10.62 -0.88 4.02
C VAL A 280 9.93 -1.86 3.06
N SER A 281 9.85 -3.12 3.47
CA SER A 281 9.12 -4.19 2.80
C SER A 281 8.05 -4.77 3.72
N GLY A 282 7.03 -5.41 3.16
CA GLY A 282 5.98 -6.11 3.90
C GLY A 282 4.75 -6.33 3.02
N GLY A 283 3.82 -7.18 3.47
CA GLY A 283 2.60 -7.51 2.70
C GLY A 283 2.88 -8.17 1.35
N GLY A 284 3.98 -8.94 1.26
CA GLY A 284 4.52 -9.45 -0.02
C GLY A 284 4.58 -8.40 -1.13
N ASP A 285 5.05 -7.19 -0.79
CA ASP A 285 5.19 -6.05 -1.71
C ASP A 285 3.92 -5.72 -2.50
N CYS A 286 2.76 -5.97 -1.88
CA CYS A 286 1.44 -5.71 -2.44
C CYS A 286 1.23 -6.28 -3.86
N VAL A 287 1.95 -7.36 -4.20
CA VAL A 287 1.73 -8.06 -5.47
C VAL A 287 0.34 -8.67 -5.46
N THR A 288 -0.40 -8.46 -6.55
CA THR A 288 -1.78 -8.93 -6.67
C THR A 288 -1.91 -10.15 -7.59
N TRP A 289 -2.97 -10.93 -7.41
CA TRP A 289 -3.30 -12.00 -8.35
C TRP A 289 -3.50 -11.47 -9.77
N TYR A 290 -4.14 -10.31 -9.89
CA TYR A 290 -4.32 -9.62 -11.16
C TYR A 290 -2.97 -9.31 -11.83
N GLU A 291 -2.03 -8.72 -11.10
CA GLU A 291 -0.70 -8.37 -11.61
C GLU A 291 0.03 -9.59 -12.20
N VAL A 292 0.03 -10.72 -11.50
CA VAL A 292 0.75 -11.91 -11.97
C VAL A 292 0.02 -12.61 -13.12
N ASN A 293 -1.30 -12.67 -13.10
CA ASN A 293 -2.08 -13.22 -14.20
C ASN A 293 -1.92 -12.37 -15.48
N SER A 294 -1.90 -11.04 -15.34
CA SER A 294 -1.64 -10.11 -16.44
C SER A 294 -0.21 -10.29 -16.98
N LEU A 295 0.80 -10.37 -16.11
CA LEU A 295 2.18 -10.59 -16.53
C LEU A 295 2.36 -11.90 -17.32
N VAL A 296 1.71 -12.99 -16.90
CA VAL A 296 1.71 -14.25 -17.67
C VAL A 296 1.09 -14.07 -19.06
N THR A 297 0.01 -13.30 -19.15
CA THR A 297 -0.70 -13.01 -20.40
C THR A 297 0.15 -12.15 -21.33
N ASP A 298 0.73 -11.07 -20.82
CA ASP A 298 1.54 -10.13 -21.59
C ASP A 298 2.79 -10.80 -22.13
N LEU A 299 3.52 -11.54 -21.29
CA LEU A 299 4.72 -12.28 -21.72
C LEU A 299 4.41 -13.35 -22.78
N ARG A 300 3.20 -13.93 -22.76
CA ARG A 300 2.77 -14.88 -23.79
C ARG A 300 2.49 -14.14 -25.10
N ASP A 301 1.76 -13.04 -25.04
CA ASP A 301 1.34 -12.27 -26.21
C ASP A 301 2.53 -11.61 -26.90
N GLU A 302 3.55 -11.23 -26.13
CA GLU A 302 4.86 -10.75 -26.62
C GLU A 302 5.77 -11.88 -27.15
N GLY A 303 5.39 -13.14 -26.94
CA GLY A 303 6.17 -14.32 -27.34
C GLY A 303 7.39 -14.62 -26.46
N ALA A 304 7.54 -13.94 -25.32
CA ALA A 304 8.58 -14.21 -24.33
C ALA A 304 8.39 -15.56 -23.62
N ILE A 305 7.15 -16.04 -23.53
CA ILE A 305 6.82 -17.40 -23.07
C ILE A 305 5.89 -18.14 -24.04
N SER A 306 6.00 -19.48 -24.07
CA SER A 306 5.12 -20.30 -24.91
C SER A 306 3.70 -20.43 -24.35
N GLU A 307 2.72 -20.69 -25.21
CA GLU A 307 1.32 -21.02 -24.81
C GLU A 307 1.27 -22.13 -23.75
N LYS A 308 2.12 -23.15 -23.91
CA LYS A 308 2.22 -24.25 -22.95
C LYS A 308 2.72 -23.78 -21.59
N ALA A 309 3.71 -22.90 -21.56
CA ALA A 309 4.24 -22.35 -20.31
C ALA A 309 3.16 -21.52 -19.60
N ALA A 310 2.51 -20.60 -20.33
CA ALA A 310 1.42 -19.78 -19.80
C ALA A 310 0.30 -20.65 -19.21
N THR A 311 -0.20 -21.64 -19.96
CA THR A 311 -1.25 -22.57 -19.49
C THR A 311 -0.86 -23.31 -18.20
N GLN A 312 0.39 -23.80 -18.08
CA GLN A 312 0.80 -24.52 -16.88
C GLN A 312 0.94 -23.60 -15.66
N ILE A 313 1.44 -22.38 -15.86
CA ILE A 313 1.60 -21.38 -14.80
C ILE A 313 0.22 -20.93 -14.32
N SER A 314 -0.66 -20.47 -15.22
CA SER A 314 -2.02 -20.01 -14.90
C SER A 314 -2.81 -21.08 -14.15
N LYS A 315 -2.70 -22.35 -14.55
CA LYS A 315 -3.37 -23.46 -13.83
C LYS A 315 -2.95 -23.58 -12.35
N GLN A 316 -1.70 -23.26 -12.00
CA GLN A 316 -1.28 -23.29 -10.60
C GLN A 316 -1.68 -22.01 -9.86
N LEU A 317 -1.64 -20.85 -10.54
CA LEU A 317 -2.10 -19.58 -10.00
C LEU A 317 -3.60 -19.64 -9.67
N GLU A 318 -4.44 -20.12 -10.58
CA GLU A 318 -5.89 -20.31 -10.36
C GLU A 318 -6.19 -21.19 -9.15
N LYS A 319 -5.42 -22.27 -8.97
CA LYS A 319 -5.56 -23.15 -7.79
C LYS A 319 -5.13 -22.47 -6.51
N ALA A 320 -4.05 -21.70 -6.54
CA ALA A 320 -3.58 -20.98 -5.38
C ALA A 320 -4.58 -19.88 -4.99
N GLN A 321 -5.08 -19.13 -5.97
CA GLN A 321 -6.09 -18.10 -5.75
C GLN A 321 -7.39 -18.69 -5.19
N ALA A 322 -7.87 -19.82 -5.71
CA ALA A 322 -9.07 -20.46 -5.18
C ALA A 322 -8.93 -20.92 -3.71
N LEU A 323 -7.71 -21.28 -3.27
CA LEU A 323 -7.43 -21.59 -1.87
C LEU A 323 -7.41 -20.31 -1.02
N ALA A 324 -6.76 -19.26 -1.51
CA ALA A 324 -6.73 -17.95 -0.85
C ALA A 324 -8.15 -17.37 -0.67
N ASP A 325 -8.98 -17.44 -1.69
CA ASP A 325 -10.38 -16.99 -1.66
C ASP A 325 -11.24 -17.82 -0.68
N ALA A 326 -10.82 -19.04 -0.36
CA ALA A 326 -11.44 -19.91 0.65
C ALA A 326 -10.88 -19.68 2.07
N GLY A 327 -9.93 -18.77 2.25
CA GLY A 327 -9.25 -18.52 3.52
C GLY A 327 -8.13 -19.52 3.86
N GLU A 328 -7.71 -20.35 2.90
CA GLU A 328 -6.66 -21.37 3.05
C GLU A 328 -5.29 -20.83 2.57
N SER A 329 -4.82 -19.73 3.19
CA SER A 329 -3.64 -18.98 2.74
C SER A 329 -2.34 -19.80 2.80
N SER A 330 -2.18 -20.65 3.81
CA SER A 330 -1.02 -21.57 3.92
C SER A 330 -0.98 -22.56 2.74
N GLU A 331 -2.10 -23.16 2.38
CA GLU A 331 -2.25 -24.06 1.25
C GLU A 331 -2.07 -23.33 -0.09
N ALA A 332 -2.55 -22.09 -0.19
CA ALA A 332 -2.33 -21.22 -1.34
C ALA A 332 -0.83 -20.96 -1.55
N ALA A 333 -0.08 -20.66 -0.48
CA ALA A 333 1.38 -20.51 -0.53
C ALA A 333 2.09 -21.78 -1.03
N ASP A 334 1.61 -22.96 -0.64
CA ASP A 334 2.13 -24.23 -1.15
C ASP A 334 1.83 -24.44 -2.63
N LYS A 335 0.66 -24.02 -3.13
CA LYS A 335 0.38 -24.02 -4.57
C LYS A 335 1.23 -23.01 -5.33
N LEU A 336 1.58 -21.88 -4.75
CA LEU A 336 2.51 -20.93 -5.36
C LEU A 336 3.92 -21.51 -5.53
N ASN A 337 4.36 -22.45 -4.69
CA ASN A 337 5.60 -23.21 -4.93
C ASN A 337 5.52 -24.04 -6.22
N ALA A 338 4.34 -24.60 -6.53
CA ALA A 338 4.11 -25.33 -7.77
C ALA A 338 4.10 -24.39 -8.99
N ALA A 339 3.50 -23.20 -8.87
CA ALA A 339 3.56 -22.16 -9.90
C ALA A 339 5.02 -21.76 -10.19
N ALA A 340 5.81 -21.49 -9.15
CA ALA A 340 7.23 -21.16 -9.29
C ALA A 340 8.04 -22.29 -9.95
N ALA A 341 7.68 -23.55 -9.70
CA ALA A 341 8.29 -24.68 -10.40
C ALA A 341 7.95 -24.71 -11.90
N GLN A 342 6.72 -24.35 -12.29
CA GLN A 342 6.34 -24.23 -13.70
C GLN A 342 7.11 -23.12 -14.39
N VAL A 343 7.29 -21.96 -13.74
CA VAL A 343 8.11 -20.85 -14.26
C VAL A 343 9.54 -21.33 -14.55
N ARG A 344 10.20 -21.97 -13.58
CA ARG A 344 11.57 -22.49 -13.76
C ARG A 344 11.68 -23.56 -14.85
N ALA A 345 10.67 -24.40 -15.00
CA ALA A 345 10.70 -25.51 -15.96
C ALA A 345 10.37 -25.10 -17.40
N HIS A 346 9.59 -24.03 -17.59
CA HIS A 346 8.96 -23.74 -18.90
C HIS A 346 9.24 -22.34 -19.47
N VAL A 347 9.78 -21.42 -18.67
CA VAL A 347 10.16 -20.09 -19.16
C VAL A 347 11.65 -20.09 -19.48
N SER A 348 12.02 -20.05 -20.77
CA SER A 348 13.42 -20.08 -21.22
C SER A 348 14.06 -18.68 -21.24
N ASP A 349 13.27 -17.67 -21.59
CA ASP A 349 13.69 -16.28 -21.55
C ASP A 349 14.10 -15.88 -20.12
N LYS A 350 15.23 -15.19 -19.98
CA LYS A 350 15.81 -14.91 -18.65
C LYS A 350 14.99 -13.84 -17.93
N ASP A 351 14.67 -12.76 -18.61
CA ASP A 351 14.06 -11.58 -18.02
C ASP A 351 12.60 -11.89 -17.66
N ALA A 352 11.89 -12.60 -18.55
CA ALA A 352 10.56 -13.14 -18.27
C ALA A 352 10.55 -14.10 -17.06
N ARG A 353 11.58 -14.96 -16.95
CA ARG A 353 11.69 -15.89 -15.80
C ARG A 353 11.93 -15.13 -14.50
N GLU A 354 12.80 -14.14 -14.52
CA GLU A 354 13.14 -13.32 -13.35
C GLU A 354 11.92 -12.53 -12.88
N ALA A 355 11.23 -11.83 -13.78
CA ALA A 355 10.02 -11.08 -13.48
C ALA A 355 8.91 -11.97 -12.89
N LEU A 356 8.58 -13.10 -13.55
CA LEU A 356 7.56 -14.02 -13.05
C LEU A 356 7.97 -14.68 -11.73
N SER A 357 9.24 -15.06 -11.57
CA SER A 357 9.70 -15.71 -10.35
C SER A 357 9.66 -14.75 -9.16
N GLY A 358 9.99 -13.48 -9.37
CA GLY A 358 9.87 -12.42 -8.36
C GLY A 358 8.44 -12.27 -7.90
N LYS A 359 7.52 -11.98 -8.83
CA LYS A 359 6.11 -11.73 -8.47
C LYS A 359 5.41 -12.94 -7.86
N VAL A 360 5.69 -14.16 -8.33
CA VAL A 360 5.17 -15.39 -7.70
C VAL A 360 5.76 -15.59 -6.30
N ALA A 361 7.02 -15.21 -6.07
CA ALA A 361 7.63 -15.28 -4.75
C ALA A 361 7.00 -14.29 -3.79
N ASP A 362 6.71 -13.06 -4.23
CA ASP A 362 6.08 -12.01 -3.44
C ASP A 362 4.66 -12.38 -3.03
N LEU A 363 3.82 -12.85 -3.97
CA LEU A 363 2.50 -13.43 -3.68
C LEU A 363 2.57 -14.55 -2.65
N ARG A 364 3.59 -15.40 -2.74
CA ARG A 364 3.78 -16.50 -1.80
C ARG A 364 4.18 -15.99 -0.42
N THR A 365 5.04 -14.98 -0.36
CA THR A 365 5.40 -14.33 0.90
C THR A 365 4.15 -13.78 1.56
N TRP A 366 3.34 -13.01 0.84
CA TRP A 366 2.06 -12.49 1.34
C TRP A 366 1.16 -13.60 1.88
N GLN A 367 0.91 -14.66 1.10
CA GLN A 367 0.07 -15.79 1.52
C GLN A 367 0.59 -16.54 2.76
N ARG A 368 1.90 -16.51 3.01
CA ARG A 368 2.50 -17.09 4.23
C ARG A 368 2.41 -16.18 5.44
N GLU A 369 2.38 -14.87 5.23
CA GLU A 369 2.35 -13.89 6.32
C GLU A 369 0.93 -13.76 6.87
N ILE A 370 -0.10 -13.93 6.03
CA ILE A 370 -1.51 -13.84 6.45
C ILE A 370 -2.14 -15.19 6.89
N GLY A 371 -1.46 -16.32 6.66
CA GLY A 371 -1.95 -17.67 6.95
C GLY A 371 -1.25 -18.27 8.16
#